data_AF-A0A2P7YDC3-F1
#
_entry.id   AF-A0A2P7YDC3-F1
#
_cell.length_a   1.000
_cell.length_b   1.000
_cell.length_c   1.000
_cell.angle_alpha   90.00
_cell.angle_beta   90.00
_cell.angle_gamma   90.00
#
_symmetry.space_group_name_H-M   'P 1'
#
loop_
_entity.id
_entity.type
_entity.pdbx_description
1 polymer ?
#
loop_
_entity_poly.entity_id
_entity_poly.type
_entity_poly.pdbx_seq_one_letter_code
_entity_poly.pdbx_strand_id
1 'polypeptide(L)'
;MPQITQIIDDKSEHCIPFILERIQARQEQHKRAGEDPPPFFIGLNGVQGAGKTTLVETLCSLLTSEQLNLPTVVLSIDDLYLPHDKQVQLAQSHADNPLVQHRGQPSTHDVQLGVELFAALRNRKSNIQVPSYDKSAFSGQGDRRNPQDWHTVNANGSKPVEVVIFEGWCVGFRPLTDAELVQTWKAAKEEAQRLGTSYKGQLGHIKFEHVQFVNNALKQYDQLTDQLDALIHIDAEDTQYVYTWRAQQETALRAAKGTGMTNEQVVHFVNGYYPAYELYSNKLRQGVYSEKGRQIRLMVDFDRRVKEVFKL
;
A
#
# COMPACT_ATOMS: atom_id res chain seq x y z
N MET A 1 0.79 -23.73 -22.55
CA MET A 1 0.39 -22.30 -22.53
C MET A 1 0.08 -21.95 -21.08
N PRO A 2 0.61 -20.86 -20.51
CA PRO A 2 0.15 -20.45 -19.18
C PRO A 2 -1.30 -20.02 -19.32
N GLN A 3 -2.21 -20.65 -18.57
CA GLN A 3 -3.58 -20.19 -18.45
C GLN A 3 -3.56 -18.75 -17.95
N ILE A 4 -4.13 -17.83 -18.71
CA ILE A 4 -4.46 -16.50 -18.21
C ILE A 4 -5.56 -16.75 -17.18
N THR A 5 -5.22 -16.77 -15.90
CA THR A 5 -6.18 -16.89 -14.82
C THR A 5 -7.11 -15.67 -14.92
N GLN A 6 -8.38 -15.90 -15.26
CA GLN A 6 -9.40 -14.85 -15.24
C GLN A 6 -9.41 -14.25 -13.82
N ILE A 7 -9.17 -12.94 -13.71
CA ILE A 7 -9.23 -12.26 -12.41
C ILE A 7 -10.70 -12.31 -11.96
N ILE A 8 -10.96 -13.07 -10.90
CA ILE A 8 -12.28 -13.15 -10.26
C ILE A 8 -12.29 -12.10 -9.14
N ASP A 9 -13.25 -11.18 -9.19
CA ASP A 9 -13.46 -10.17 -8.15
C ASP A 9 -14.44 -10.67 -7.08
N ASP A 10 -13.99 -11.65 -6.30
CA ASP A 10 -14.66 -12.17 -5.10
C ASP A 10 -14.38 -11.32 -3.84
N LYS A 11 -13.48 -10.34 -3.94
CA LYS A 11 -13.10 -9.45 -2.82
C LYS A 11 -14.13 -8.35 -2.63
N SER A 12 -14.66 -7.82 -3.73
CA SER A 12 -15.69 -6.77 -3.72
C SER A 12 -16.92 -7.17 -2.88
N GLU A 13 -17.34 -8.44 -2.94
CA GLU A 13 -18.45 -9.00 -2.15
C GLU A 13 -18.28 -8.82 -0.64
N HIS A 14 -17.04 -8.77 -0.16
CA HIS A 14 -16.72 -8.56 1.25
C HIS A 14 -16.37 -7.10 1.57
N CYS A 15 -15.62 -6.44 0.69
CA CYS A 15 -15.14 -5.08 0.89
C CYS A 15 -16.27 -4.05 0.81
N ILE A 16 -17.23 -4.22 -0.11
CA ILE A 16 -18.31 -3.25 -0.32
C ILE A 16 -19.21 -3.16 0.93
N PRO A 17 -19.79 -4.26 1.46
CA PRO A 17 -20.60 -4.18 2.66
C PRO A 17 -19.83 -3.61 3.85
N PHE A 18 -18.56 -3.98 4.01
CA PHE A 18 -17.70 -3.45 5.05
C PHE A 18 -17.55 -1.92 4.97
N ILE A 19 -17.24 -1.38 3.78
CA ILE A 19 -17.09 0.06 3.58
C ILE A 19 -18.42 0.78 3.88
N LEU A 20 -19.53 0.29 3.33
CA LEU A 20 -20.85 0.91 3.50
C LEU A 20 -21.29 0.90 4.98
N GLU A 21 -21.07 -0.21 5.69
CA GLU A 21 -21.37 -0.33 7.12
C GLU A 21 -20.57 0.69 7.95
N ARG A 22 -19.28 0.91 7.61
CA ARG A 22 -18.42 1.89 8.29
C ARG A 22 -18.80 3.33 7.97
N ILE A 23 -19.12 3.64 6.71
CA ILE A 23 -19.60 4.96 6.29
C ILE A 23 -20.92 5.29 7.01
N GLN A 24 -21.87 4.36 7.02
CA GLN A 24 -23.16 4.56 7.68
C GLN A 24 -22.98 4.79 9.19
N ALA A 25 -22.20 3.94 9.87
CA ALA A 25 -21.93 4.09 11.31
C ALA A 25 -21.33 5.47 11.63
N ARG A 26 -20.39 5.94 10.80
CA ARG A 26 -19.79 7.27 10.93
C ARG A 26 -20.81 8.39 10.73
N GLN A 27 -21.62 8.31 9.67
CA GLN A 27 -22.66 9.30 9.39
C GLN A 27 -23.67 9.39 10.54
N GLU A 28 -24.09 8.26 11.10
CA GLU A 28 -24.99 8.22 12.26
C GLU A 28 -24.36 8.85 13.51
N GLN A 29 -23.08 8.58 13.76
CA GLN A 29 -22.35 9.17 14.89
C GLN A 29 -22.29 10.70 14.79
N HIS A 30 -21.89 11.25 13.63
CA HIS A 30 -21.81 12.70 13.43
C HIS A 30 -23.20 13.36 13.43
N LYS A 31 -24.22 12.69 12.85
CA LYS A 31 -25.60 13.16 12.90
C LYS A 31 -26.11 13.29 14.35
N ARG A 32 -25.76 12.35 15.24
CA ARG A 32 -26.09 12.43 16.67
C ARG A 32 -25.38 13.58 17.39
N ALA A 33 -24.17 13.94 16.92
CA ALA A 33 -23.41 15.08 17.43
C ALA A 33 -23.86 16.43 16.82
N GLY A 34 -24.75 16.44 15.82
CA GLY A 34 -25.16 17.65 15.11
C GLY A 34 -24.09 18.21 14.17
N GLU A 35 -23.16 17.36 13.73
CA GLU A 35 -22.04 17.72 12.86
C GLU A 35 -22.18 17.03 11.50
N ASP A 36 -21.57 17.61 10.47
CA ASP A 36 -21.36 16.93 9.20
C ASP A 36 -20.10 16.05 9.28
N PRO A 37 -20.18 14.77 8.88
CA PRO A 37 -18.99 13.93 8.87
C PRO A 37 -17.97 14.48 7.85
N PRO A 38 -16.66 14.48 8.17
CA PRO A 38 -15.65 14.70 7.15
C PRO A 38 -15.62 13.51 6.16
N PRO A 39 -14.91 13.62 5.03
CA PRO A 39 -14.73 12.52 4.09
C PRO A 39 -14.22 11.25 4.78
N PHE A 40 -14.66 10.09 4.30
CA PHE A 40 -14.27 8.79 4.83
C PHE A 40 -12.96 8.31 4.19
N PHE A 41 -11.96 7.99 5.01
CA PHE A 41 -10.66 7.52 4.58
C PHE A 41 -10.56 6.01 4.78
N ILE A 42 -10.44 5.26 3.70
CA ILE A 42 -10.25 3.81 3.72
C ILE A 42 -8.85 3.46 3.23
N GLY A 43 -8.09 2.77 4.06
CA GLY A 43 -6.82 2.17 3.65
C GLY A 43 -7.05 0.87 2.89
N LEU A 44 -6.20 0.60 1.89
CA LEU A 44 -6.17 -0.69 1.21
C LEU A 44 -4.73 -1.19 1.11
N ASN A 45 -4.43 -2.22 1.90
CA ASN A 45 -3.19 -2.96 1.85
C ASN A 45 -3.35 -4.24 1.03
N GLY A 46 -2.27 -4.66 0.39
CA GLY A 46 -2.16 -6.02 -0.14
C GLY A 46 -0.80 -6.23 -0.76
N VAL A 47 -0.34 -7.48 -0.74
CA VAL A 47 0.94 -7.82 -1.37
C VAL A 47 0.92 -7.52 -2.88
N GLN A 48 2.09 -7.34 -3.49
CA GLN A 48 2.19 -7.02 -4.91
C GLN A 48 1.55 -8.13 -5.77
N GLY A 49 0.72 -7.74 -6.74
CA GLY A 49 0.05 -8.69 -7.63
C GLY A 49 -1.18 -9.42 -7.06
N ALA A 50 -1.63 -9.11 -5.83
CA ALA A 50 -2.82 -9.71 -5.21
C ALA A 50 -4.18 -9.22 -5.79
N GLY A 51 -4.18 -8.36 -6.81
CA GLY A 51 -5.41 -7.83 -7.43
C GLY A 51 -5.96 -6.53 -6.81
N LYS A 52 -5.15 -5.78 -6.05
CA LYS A 52 -5.54 -4.48 -5.46
C LYS A 52 -6.13 -3.52 -6.49
N THR A 53 -5.46 -3.31 -7.62
CA THR A 53 -5.87 -2.33 -8.64
C THR A 53 -7.28 -2.62 -9.14
N THR A 54 -7.58 -3.88 -9.45
CA THR A 54 -8.93 -4.31 -9.88
C THR A 54 -9.97 -4.00 -8.80
N LEU A 55 -9.70 -4.35 -7.53
CA LEU A 55 -10.62 -4.04 -6.44
C LEU A 55 -10.81 -2.53 -6.26
N VAL A 56 -9.74 -1.74 -6.31
CA VAL A 56 -9.80 -0.27 -6.17
C VAL A 56 -10.65 0.36 -7.29
N GLU A 57 -10.50 -0.10 -8.54
CA GLU A 57 -11.31 0.35 -9.67
C GLU A 57 -12.80 0.01 -9.48
N THR A 58 -13.11 -1.22 -9.06
CA THR A 58 -14.49 -1.65 -8.73
C THR A 58 -15.07 -0.77 -7.63
N LEU A 59 -14.34 -0.58 -6.52
CA LEU A 59 -14.79 0.20 -5.37
C LEU A 59 -15.02 1.67 -5.74
N CYS A 60 -14.08 2.30 -6.44
CA CYS A 60 -14.19 3.69 -6.86
C CYS A 60 -15.39 3.91 -7.79
N SER A 61 -15.60 3.01 -8.77
CA SER A 61 -16.73 3.09 -9.69
C SER A 61 -18.07 2.94 -8.97
N LEU A 62 -18.17 1.99 -8.04
CA LEU A 62 -19.39 1.79 -7.27
C LEU A 62 -19.70 2.96 -6.34
N LEU A 63 -18.73 3.43 -5.56
CA LEU A 63 -18.92 4.53 -4.62
C LEU A 63 -19.31 5.83 -5.33
N THR A 64 -18.71 6.09 -6.49
CA THR A 64 -19.00 7.30 -7.30
C THR A 64 -20.27 7.18 -8.15
N SER A 65 -20.87 5.99 -8.23
CA SER A 65 -22.09 5.76 -9.01
C SER A 65 -23.25 6.67 -8.59
N GLU A 66 -24.23 6.87 -9.47
CA GLU A 66 -25.41 7.68 -9.15
C GLU A 66 -26.19 7.16 -7.93
N GLN A 67 -26.14 5.85 -7.68
CA GLN A 67 -26.85 5.20 -6.57
C GLN A 67 -26.25 5.57 -5.22
N LEU A 68 -24.92 5.57 -5.09
CA LEU A 68 -24.25 5.89 -3.83
C LEU A 68 -23.89 7.37 -3.73
N ASN A 69 -23.56 8.00 -4.86
CA ASN A 69 -23.22 9.41 -4.99
C ASN A 69 -22.19 9.85 -3.94
N LEU A 70 -21.13 9.06 -3.76
CA LEU A 70 -20.00 9.36 -2.90
C LEU A 70 -18.77 9.62 -3.78
N PRO A 71 -18.53 10.89 -4.21
CA PRO A 71 -17.36 11.21 -5.02
C PRO A 71 -16.09 10.69 -4.35
N THR A 72 -15.40 9.80 -5.06
CA THR A 72 -14.27 9.06 -4.51
C THR A 72 -12.99 9.47 -5.22
N VAL A 73 -11.92 9.68 -4.44
CA VAL A 73 -10.56 9.82 -4.98
C VAL A 73 -9.72 8.62 -4.54
N VAL A 74 -8.92 8.11 -5.46
CA VAL A 74 -7.94 7.06 -5.19
C VAL A 74 -6.57 7.71 -5.09
N LEU A 75 -5.88 7.43 -4.00
CA LEU A 75 -4.52 7.88 -3.72
C LEU A 75 -3.62 6.66 -3.59
N SER A 76 -2.63 6.53 -4.47
CA SER A 76 -1.59 5.52 -4.30
C SER A 76 -0.48 6.07 -3.42
N ILE A 77 0.03 5.27 -2.48
CA ILE A 77 1.26 5.66 -1.75
C ILE A 77 2.45 5.81 -2.70
N ASP A 78 2.45 5.09 -3.82
CA ASP A 78 3.51 5.20 -4.82
C ASP A 78 3.52 6.59 -5.50
N ASP A 79 2.40 7.31 -5.53
CA ASP A 79 2.37 8.69 -6.03
C ASP A 79 3.03 9.69 -5.07
N LEU A 80 3.30 9.26 -3.84
CA LEU A 80 4.00 10.00 -2.81
C LEU A 80 5.49 9.63 -2.73
N TYR A 81 6.06 8.88 -3.69
CA TYR A 81 7.51 8.69 -3.70
C TYR A 81 8.27 10.04 -3.66
N LEU A 82 9.45 10.01 -3.05
CA LEU A 82 10.38 11.14 -3.08
C LEU A 82 10.68 11.50 -4.55
N PRO A 83 10.82 12.80 -4.90
CA PRO A 83 11.34 13.18 -6.20
C PRO A 83 12.73 12.59 -6.44
N HIS A 84 13.12 12.45 -7.70
CA HIS A 84 14.34 11.74 -8.11
C HIS A 84 15.59 12.25 -7.40
N ASP A 85 15.74 13.58 -7.31
CA ASP A 85 16.90 14.21 -6.65
C ASP A 85 17.00 13.82 -5.16
N LYS A 86 15.86 13.75 -4.46
CA LYS A 86 15.78 13.32 -3.05
C LYS A 86 16.00 11.83 -2.89
N GLN A 87 15.50 11.00 -3.80
CA GLN A 87 15.79 9.57 -3.82
C GLN A 87 17.29 9.31 -4.04
N VAL A 88 17.94 10.06 -4.94
CA VAL A 88 19.40 9.96 -5.16
C VAL A 88 20.18 10.40 -3.91
N GLN A 89 19.78 11.50 -3.27
CA GLN A 89 20.40 11.95 -2.01
C GLN A 89 20.26 10.90 -0.90
N LEU A 90 19.08 10.28 -0.78
CA LEU A 90 18.84 9.20 0.18
C LEU A 90 19.76 8.00 -0.07
N ALA A 91 19.84 7.53 -1.32
CA ALA A 91 20.72 6.43 -1.70
C ALA A 91 22.20 6.74 -1.42
N GLN A 92 22.67 7.95 -1.77
CA GLN A 92 24.05 8.39 -1.53
C GLN A 92 24.40 8.47 -0.04
N SER A 93 23.48 8.97 0.79
CA SER A 93 23.69 9.07 2.25
C SER A 93 23.71 7.71 2.96
N HIS A 94 23.22 6.65 2.30
CA HIS A 94 23.17 5.28 2.82
C HIS A 94 23.68 4.29 1.77
N ALA A 95 24.86 4.54 1.20
CA ALA A 95 25.37 3.86 0.02
C ALA A 95 25.50 2.32 0.16
N ASP A 96 25.64 1.79 1.38
CA ASP A 96 25.72 0.36 1.64
C ASP A 96 24.38 -0.28 2.06
N ASN A 97 23.31 0.52 2.22
CA ASN A 97 21.98 0.03 2.57
C ASN A 97 21.19 -0.37 1.32
N PRO A 98 21.02 -1.67 1.03
CA PRO A 98 20.35 -2.12 -0.19
C PRO A 98 18.84 -1.80 -0.21
N LEU A 99 18.24 -1.51 0.95
CA LEU A 99 16.79 -1.29 1.07
C LEU A 99 16.34 0.10 0.54
N VAL A 100 17.27 1.03 0.33
CA VAL A 100 16.97 2.44 0.02
C VAL A 100 17.67 2.95 -1.23
N GLN A 101 18.31 2.05 -1.99
CA GLN A 101 18.97 2.42 -3.25
C GLN A 101 17.98 2.82 -4.36
N HIS A 102 16.74 2.35 -4.24
CA HIS A 102 15.65 2.66 -5.15
C HIS A 102 14.37 2.94 -4.37
N ARG A 103 13.41 3.59 -5.04
CA ARG A 103 12.07 3.82 -4.49
C ARG A 103 11.41 2.49 -4.12
N GLY A 104 10.77 2.41 -2.96
CA GLY A 104 9.99 1.26 -2.56
C GLY A 104 9.69 1.24 -1.06
N GLN A 105 10.72 0.96 -0.27
CA GLN A 105 10.61 0.74 1.18
C GLN A 105 10.13 2.00 1.94
N PRO A 106 9.51 1.84 3.13
CA PRO A 106 9.34 2.96 4.05
C PRO A 106 10.67 3.70 4.24
N SER A 107 10.64 5.03 4.11
CA SER A 107 11.74 6.01 3.93
C SER A 107 11.81 6.64 2.54
N THR A 108 11.28 6.01 1.49
CA THR A 108 11.37 6.52 0.12
C THR A 108 10.15 7.33 -0.33
N HIS A 109 9.24 7.66 0.59
CA HIS A 109 8.05 8.47 0.31
C HIS A 109 8.12 9.81 1.05
N ASP A 110 7.57 10.84 0.42
CA ASP A 110 7.30 12.16 0.99
C ASP A 110 6.02 12.09 1.84
N VAL A 111 6.18 11.62 3.07
CA VAL A 111 5.07 11.43 4.01
C VAL A 111 4.38 12.76 4.33
N GLN A 112 5.15 13.85 4.40
CA GLN A 112 4.64 15.18 4.71
C GLN A 112 3.67 15.67 3.63
N LEU A 113 4.00 15.50 2.35
CA LEU A 113 3.09 15.78 1.24
C LEU A 113 1.76 15.00 1.37
N GLY A 114 1.84 13.73 1.77
CA GLY A 114 0.64 12.91 2.04
C GLY A 114 -0.21 13.47 3.19
N VAL A 115 0.41 13.90 4.29
CA VAL A 115 -0.28 14.46 5.46
C VAL A 115 -0.99 15.77 5.08
N GLU A 116 -0.34 16.62 4.30
CA GLU A 116 -0.91 17.88 3.80
C GLU A 116 -2.10 17.63 2.85
N LEU A 117 -1.98 16.65 1.96
CA LEU A 117 -3.06 16.22 1.07
C LEU A 117 -4.25 15.69 1.86
N PHE A 118 -4.03 14.82 2.84
CA PHE A 118 -5.08 14.27 3.71
C PHE A 118 -5.80 15.40 4.47
N ALA A 119 -5.04 16.36 5.01
CA ALA A 119 -5.61 17.52 5.66
C ALA A 119 -6.43 18.39 4.69
N ALA A 120 -5.97 18.60 3.45
CA ALA A 120 -6.72 19.36 2.45
C ALA A 120 -8.04 18.67 2.08
N LEU A 121 -8.01 17.34 1.87
CA LEU A 121 -9.19 16.53 1.56
C LEU A 121 -10.19 16.51 2.71
N ARG A 122 -9.70 16.28 3.94
CA ARG A 122 -10.53 16.25 5.16
C ARG A 122 -11.30 17.55 5.38
N ASN A 123 -10.66 18.68 5.06
CA ASN A 123 -11.26 20.01 5.16
C ASN A 123 -12.03 20.44 3.90
N ARG A 124 -12.22 19.54 2.92
CA ARG A 124 -12.91 19.79 1.64
C ARG A 124 -12.42 21.08 0.97
N LYS A 125 -11.11 21.35 0.99
CA LYS A 125 -10.54 22.51 0.30
C LYS A 125 -10.89 22.46 -1.20
N SER A 126 -10.96 23.62 -1.83
CA SER A 126 -11.19 23.74 -3.28
C SER A 126 -9.91 23.50 -4.07
N ASN A 127 -10.05 22.97 -5.28
CA ASN A 127 -8.96 22.81 -6.26
C ASN A 127 -7.73 22.08 -5.68
N ILE A 128 -7.96 20.96 -5.01
CA ILE A 128 -6.90 20.16 -4.42
C ILE A 128 -6.15 19.45 -5.54
N GLN A 129 -4.85 19.69 -5.65
CA GLN A 129 -3.99 18.97 -6.58
C GLN A 129 -3.53 17.66 -5.95
N VAL A 130 -3.74 16.56 -6.65
CA VAL A 130 -3.36 15.23 -6.19
C VAL A 130 -2.06 14.81 -6.89
N PRO A 131 -0.97 14.55 -6.13
CA PRO A 131 0.32 14.15 -6.70
C PRO A 131 0.22 12.94 -7.60
N SER A 132 1.14 12.88 -8.57
CA SER A 132 1.33 11.69 -9.40
C SER A 132 2.81 11.45 -9.66
N TYR A 133 3.19 10.19 -9.81
CA TYR A 133 4.57 9.77 -10.00
C TYR A 133 4.77 9.06 -11.34
N ASP A 134 5.77 9.48 -12.11
CA ASP A 134 6.18 8.80 -13.33
C ASP A 134 7.28 7.78 -13.04
N LYS A 135 6.90 6.52 -12.90
CA LYS A 135 7.83 5.39 -12.68
C LYS A 135 8.79 5.15 -13.85
N SER A 136 8.53 5.71 -15.04
CA SER A 136 9.35 5.52 -16.25
C SER A 136 10.44 6.58 -16.43
N ALA A 137 10.31 7.74 -15.77
CA ALA A 137 11.29 8.82 -15.82
C ALA A 137 12.68 8.34 -15.35
N PHE A 138 13.74 9.05 -15.75
CA PHE A 138 15.14 8.72 -15.39
C PHE A 138 15.49 7.25 -15.66
N SER A 139 15.15 6.74 -16.84
CA SER A 139 15.40 5.36 -17.25
C SER A 139 14.80 4.32 -16.29
N GLY A 140 13.58 4.59 -15.79
CA GLY A 140 12.86 3.71 -14.87
C GLY A 140 13.18 3.90 -13.39
N GLN A 141 14.08 4.81 -13.02
CA GLN A 141 14.29 5.22 -11.62
C GLN A 141 13.10 6.02 -11.07
N GLY A 142 12.38 6.69 -11.97
CA GLY A 142 11.15 7.42 -11.75
C GLY A 142 11.35 8.79 -11.12
N ASP A 143 10.35 9.65 -11.26
CA ASP A 143 10.31 10.98 -10.66
C ASP A 143 8.87 11.45 -10.43
N ARG A 144 8.69 12.42 -9.53
CA ARG A 144 7.41 13.08 -9.32
C ARG A 144 7.07 13.92 -10.54
N ARG A 145 5.83 13.83 -11.03
CA ARG A 145 5.38 14.68 -12.13
C ARG A 145 5.31 16.13 -11.68
N ASN A 146 5.41 17.06 -12.63
CA ASN A 146 5.23 18.48 -12.35
C ASN A 146 3.84 18.74 -11.76
N PRO A 147 3.69 19.64 -10.78
CA PRO A 147 2.38 19.95 -10.19
C PRO A 147 1.30 20.41 -11.19
N GLN A 148 1.69 20.89 -12.37
CA GLN A 148 0.76 21.26 -13.45
C GLN A 148 0.09 20.03 -14.10
N ASP A 149 0.73 18.86 -14.03
CA ASP A 149 0.21 17.60 -14.58
C ASP A 149 -0.61 16.83 -13.54
N TRP A 150 -0.73 17.36 -12.32
CA TRP A 150 -1.50 16.73 -11.25
C TRP A 150 -2.98 16.93 -11.49
N HIS A 151 -3.75 15.86 -11.29
CA HIS A 151 -5.20 15.96 -11.41
C HIS A 151 -5.76 16.79 -10.25
N THR A 152 -6.78 17.59 -10.55
CA THR A 152 -7.42 18.47 -9.57
C THR A 152 -8.76 17.89 -9.15
N VAL A 153 -8.98 17.78 -7.83
CA VAL A 153 -10.27 17.39 -7.23
C VAL A 153 -10.88 18.58 -6.48
N ASN A 154 -12.17 18.48 -6.15
CA ASN A 154 -12.96 19.58 -5.56
C ASN A 154 -12.88 20.88 -6.39
N ALA A 155 -12.96 20.75 -7.72
CA ALA A 155 -13.04 21.90 -8.61
C ALA A 155 -14.34 22.69 -8.35
N ASN A 156 -14.32 23.99 -8.67
CA ASN A 156 -15.48 24.86 -8.46
C ASN A 156 -16.74 24.29 -9.13
N GLY A 157 -17.84 24.17 -8.37
CA GLY A 157 -19.11 23.62 -8.83
C GLY A 157 -19.20 22.09 -8.84
N SER A 158 -18.11 21.38 -8.51
CA SER A 158 -18.14 19.93 -8.30
C SER A 158 -18.54 19.60 -6.87
N LYS A 159 -19.23 18.46 -6.68
CA LYS A 159 -19.45 17.90 -5.35
C LYS A 159 -18.08 17.55 -4.73
N PRO A 160 -17.82 17.89 -3.46
CA PRO A 160 -16.56 17.55 -2.83
C PRO A 160 -16.38 16.04 -2.71
N VAL A 161 -15.12 15.61 -2.66
CA VAL A 161 -14.72 14.24 -2.32
C VAL A 161 -15.32 13.86 -0.97
N GLU A 162 -16.02 12.72 -0.94
CA GLU A 162 -16.63 12.14 0.26
C GLU A 162 -15.95 10.84 0.69
N VAL A 163 -15.21 10.17 -0.20
CA VAL A 163 -14.41 8.98 0.12
C VAL A 163 -13.00 9.10 -0.44
N VAL A 164 -12.01 8.74 0.36
CA VAL A 164 -10.61 8.66 -0.01
C VAL A 164 -10.16 7.21 0.12
N ILE A 165 -9.82 6.56 -0.99
CA ILE A 165 -9.17 5.25 -0.99
C ILE A 165 -7.66 5.47 -1.01
N PHE A 166 -6.98 5.21 0.10
CA PHE A 166 -5.51 5.25 0.17
C PHE A 166 -4.94 3.84 0.05
N GLU A 167 -4.37 3.52 -1.10
CA GLU A 167 -3.90 2.18 -1.42
C GLU A 167 -2.37 2.09 -1.46
N GLY A 168 -1.85 0.93 -1.07
CA GLY A 168 -0.43 0.65 -1.23
C GLY A 168 0.02 -0.62 -0.53
N TRP A 169 1.15 -1.15 -0.97
CA TRP A 169 1.67 -2.43 -0.49
C TRP A 169 2.14 -2.39 0.98
N CYS A 170 2.50 -1.21 1.49
CA CYS A 170 2.90 -0.97 2.88
C CYS A 170 1.93 -0.10 3.68
N VAL A 171 0.77 0.28 3.11
CA VAL A 171 -0.26 1.05 3.82
C VAL A 171 -0.73 0.24 5.04
N GLY A 172 -0.78 0.85 6.22
CA GLY A 172 -1.14 0.16 7.45
C GLY A 172 -0.02 -0.68 8.10
N PHE A 173 1.17 -0.79 7.50
CA PHE A 173 2.30 -1.33 8.26
C PHE A 173 2.60 -0.44 9.46
N ARG A 174 2.85 -1.08 10.61
CA ARG A 174 3.20 -0.41 11.86
C ARG A 174 4.64 -0.76 12.25
N PRO A 175 5.41 0.19 12.78
CA PRO A 175 6.75 -0.08 13.27
C PRO A 175 6.71 -1.13 14.39
N LEU A 176 7.76 -1.96 14.43
CA LEU A 176 8.03 -2.85 15.55
C LEU A 176 8.74 -2.06 16.66
N THR A 177 8.55 -2.48 17.91
CA THR A 177 9.41 -2.04 19.02
C THR A 177 10.84 -2.52 18.80
N ASP A 178 11.81 -1.86 19.45
CA ASP A 178 13.22 -2.25 19.29
C ASP A 178 13.47 -3.71 19.70
N ALA A 179 12.77 -4.19 20.75
CA ALA A 179 12.86 -5.58 21.19
C ALA A 179 12.30 -6.57 20.15
N GLU A 180 11.10 -6.31 19.62
CA GLU A 180 10.48 -7.12 18.57
C GLU A 180 11.35 -7.12 17.29
N LEU A 181 11.90 -5.97 16.91
CA LEU A 181 12.73 -5.83 15.72
C LEU A 181 14.01 -6.67 15.84
N VAL A 182 14.71 -6.58 16.98
CA VAL A 182 15.91 -7.37 17.26
C VAL A 182 15.58 -8.87 17.25
N GLN A 183 14.48 -9.26 17.89
CA GLN A 183 14.08 -10.67 17.96
C GLN A 183 13.77 -11.23 16.57
N THR A 184 12.94 -10.55 15.78
CA THR A 184 12.56 -10.99 14.43
C THR A 184 13.78 -11.06 13.51
N TRP A 185 14.67 -10.06 13.55
CA TRP A 185 15.89 -10.07 12.74
C TRP A 185 16.85 -11.20 13.13
N LYS A 186 17.05 -11.45 14.43
CA LYS A 186 17.90 -12.56 14.91
C LYS A 186 17.36 -13.92 14.47
N ALA A 187 16.05 -14.13 14.60
CA ALA A 187 15.41 -15.37 14.16
C ALA A 187 15.61 -15.61 12.65
N ALA A 188 15.43 -14.58 11.82
CA ALA A 188 15.67 -14.68 10.37
C ALA A 188 17.16 -14.94 10.03
N LYS A 189 18.09 -14.35 10.79
CA LYS A 189 19.53 -14.60 10.64
C LYS A 189 19.91 -16.04 10.97
N GLU A 190 19.43 -16.55 12.10
CA GLU A 190 19.66 -17.94 12.52
C GLU A 190 19.06 -18.93 11.53
N GLU A 191 17.86 -18.67 11.03
CA GLU A 191 17.23 -19.49 10.01
C GLU A 191 18.01 -19.48 8.69
N ALA A 192 18.46 -18.31 8.23
CA ALA A 192 19.28 -18.20 7.03
C ALA A 192 20.60 -18.96 7.16
N GLN A 193 21.24 -18.92 8.33
CA GLN A 193 22.46 -19.70 8.61
C GLN A 193 22.20 -21.21 8.61
N ARG A 194 21.09 -21.64 9.22
CA ARG A 194 20.71 -23.06 9.31
C ARG A 194 20.34 -23.65 7.96
N LEU A 195 19.61 -22.91 7.13
CA LEU A 195 19.10 -23.38 5.84
C LEU A 195 20.05 -23.13 4.66
N GLY A 196 21.02 -22.21 4.81
CA GLY A 196 21.96 -21.86 3.75
C GLY A 196 21.24 -21.47 2.46
N THR A 197 21.56 -22.15 1.36
CA THR A 197 20.95 -21.90 0.04
C THR A 197 19.45 -22.26 -0.05
N SER A 198 18.90 -22.96 0.95
CA SER A 198 17.47 -23.30 1.01
C SER A 198 16.63 -22.25 1.74
N TYR A 199 17.24 -21.20 2.29
CA TYR A 199 16.50 -20.07 2.87
C TYR A 199 15.77 -19.29 1.78
N LYS A 200 14.45 -19.11 1.96
CA LYS A 200 13.57 -18.42 1.00
C LYS A 200 13.25 -16.97 1.39
N GLY A 201 13.54 -16.59 2.63
CA GLY A 201 13.35 -15.21 3.10
C GLY A 201 14.46 -14.29 2.60
N GLN A 202 14.34 -13.00 2.93
CA GLN A 202 15.32 -11.98 2.54
C GLN A 202 15.88 -11.25 3.76
N LEU A 203 15.11 -11.15 4.85
CA LEU A 203 15.50 -10.45 6.07
C LEU A 203 16.82 -10.99 6.66
N GLY A 204 17.03 -12.31 6.63
CA GLY A 204 18.26 -12.96 7.07
C GLY A 204 19.52 -12.53 6.30
N HIS A 205 19.39 -11.88 5.14
CA HIS A 205 20.52 -11.33 4.38
C HIS A 205 20.82 -9.86 4.70
N ILE A 206 19.92 -9.15 5.37
CA ILE A 206 20.04 -7.71 5.62
C ILE A 206 20.78 -7.44 6.94
N LYS A 207 21.60 -6.38 6.99
CA LYS A 207 22.22 -5.92 8.25
C LYS A 207 21.16 -5.31 9.18
N PHE A 208 21.34 -5.47 10.49
CA PHE A 208 20.39 -4.95 11.46
C PHE A 208 20.21 -3.42 11.35
N GLU A 209 21.29 -2.67 11.15
CA GLU A 209 21.26 -1.20 11.02
C GLU A 209 20.37 -0.72 9.85
N HIS A 210 20.35 -1.45 8.74
CA HIS A 210 19.50 -1.16 7.58
C HIS A 210 18.02 -1.44 7.86
N VAL A 211 17.74 -2.55 8.56
CA VAL A 211 16.40 -2.91 9.01
C VAL A 211 15.87 -1.88 10.01
N GLN A 212 16.72 -1.46 10.96
CA GLN A 212 16.41 -0.44 11.94
C GLN A 212 16.13 0.92 11.29
N PHE A 213 16.90 1.29 10.26
CA PHE A 213 16.65 2.51 9.48
C PHE A 213 15.23 2.54 8.90
N VAL A 214 14.83 1.47 8.19
CA VAL A 214 13.49 1.37 7.59
C VAL A 214 12.39 1.33 8.65
N ASN A 215 12.57 0.59 9.74
CA ASN A 215 11.59 0.54 10.84
C ASN A 215 11.41 1.90 11.52
N ASN A 216 12.50 2.67 11.68
CA ASN A 216 12.43 4.03 12.22
C ASN A 216 11.72 4.99 11.27
N ALA A 217 12.00 4.90 9.97
CA ALA A 217 11.29 5.70 8.96
C ALA A 217 9.79 5.39 8.93
N LEU A 218 9.41 4.11 9.11
CA LEU A 218 8.02 3.67 9.16
C LEU A 218 7.20 4.35 10.26
N LYS A 219 7.81 4.78 11.37
CA LYS A 219 7.13 5.56 12.44
C LYS A 219 6.45 6.82 11.89
N GLN A 220 7.00 7.46 10.86
CA GLN A 220 6.39 8.66 10.28
C GLN A 220 5.08 8.36 9.55
N TYR A 221 4.89 7.13 9.07
CA TYR A 221 3.72 6.69 8.29
C TYR A 221 2.49 6.50 9.19
N ASP A 222 2.68 6.43 10.51
CA ASP A 222 1.59 6.45 11.48
C ASP A 222 0.76 7.74 11.34
N GLN A 223 1.38 8.86 10.93
CA GLN A 223 0.66 10.11 10.65
C GLN A 223 -0.36 9.99 9.52
N LEU A 224 -0.19 9.03 8.60
CA LEU A 224 -1.17 8.72 7.55
C LEU A 224 -2.12 7.62 7.99
N THR A 225 -1.59 6.56 8.60
CA THR A 225 -2.37 5.39 8.99
C THR A 225 -3.39 5.72 10.09
N ASP A 226 -3.04 6.58 11.05
CA ASP A 226 -3.95 7.00 12.14
C ASP A 226 -5.09 7.90 11.63
N GLN A 227 -4.95 8.46 10.43
CA GLN A 227 -5.99 9.25 9.80
C GLN A 227 -7.04 8.40 9.06
N LEU A 228 -6.79 7.11 8.87
CA LEU A 228 -7.70 6.20 8.20
C LEU A 228 -8.83 5.75 9.14
N ASP A 229 -10.05 5.72 8.64
CA ASP A 229 -11.22 5.29 9.40
C ASP A 229 -11.35 3.77 9.43
N ALA A 230 -10.91 3.12 8.37
CA ALA A 230 -10.88 1.67 8.28
C ALA A 230 -9.73 1.19 7.38
N LEU A 231 -9.44 -0.11 7.41
CA LEU A 231 -8.41 -0.75 6.60
C LEU A 231 -8.91 -2.07 6.00
N ILE A 232 -8.70 -2.23 4.70
CA ILE A 232 -8.82 -3.51 4.00
C ILE A 232 -7.41 -4.08 3.83
N HIS A 233 -7.19 -5.33 4.23
CA HIS A 233 -5.94 -6.03 4.03
C HIS A 233 -6.17 -7.30 3.18
N ILE A 234 -5.64 -7.29 1.96
CA ILE A 234 -5.58 -8.47 1.09
C ILE A 234 -4.30 -9.25 1.42
N ASP A 235 -4.44 -10.23 2.30
CA ASP A 235 -3.34 -11.06 2.81
C ASP A 235 -3.17 -12.29 1.93
N ALA A 236 -1.93 -12.69 1.66
CA ALA A 236 -1.66 -13.95 0.97
C ALA A 236 -1.51 -15.07 2.00
N GLU A 237 -2.12 -16.23 1.73
CA GLU A 237 -1.91 -17.47 2.50
C GLU A 237 -0.40 -17.77 2.65
N ASP A 238 0.35 -17.60 1.56
CA ASP A 238 1.81 -17.57 1.58
C ASP A 238 2.31 -16.29 0.89
N THR A 239 3.08 -15.48 1.62
CA THR A 239 3.68 -14.26 1.09
C THR A 239 4.65 -14.52 -0.07
N GLN A 240 5.22 -15.72 -0.20
CA GLN A 240 6.08 -16.12 -1.33
C GLN A 240 5.34 -16.09 -2.68
N TYR A 241 4.00 -16.13 -2.69
CA TYR A 241 3.22 -15.99 -3.93
C TYR A 241 3.53 -14.67 -4.66
N VAL A 242 4.01 -13.65 -3.95
CA VAL A 242 4.40 -12.35 -4.52
C VAL A 242 5.42 -12.47 -5.66
N TYR A 243 6.35 -13.43 -5.59
CA TYR A 243 7.34 -13.65 -6.66
C TYR A 243 6.65 -14.08 -7.96
N THR A 244 5.75 -15.05 -7.87
CA THR A 244 5.00 -15.55 -9.03
C THR A 244 4.01 -14.51 -9.54
N TRP A 245 3.28 -13.84 -8.65
CA TRP A 245 2.32 -12.82 -9.04
C TRP A 245 2.98 -11.63 -9.71
N ARG A 246 4.14 -11.19 -9.22
CA ARG A 246 4.92 -10.12 -9.86
C ARG A 246 5.45 -10.56 -11.22
N ALA A 247 5.93 -11.80 -11.36
CA ALA A 247 6.38 -12.33 -12.64
C ALA A 247 5.24 -12.43 -13.67
N GLN A 248 4.03 -12.82 -13.24
CA GLN A 248 2.84 -12.83 -14.10
C GLN A 248 2.47 -11.41 -14.55
N GLN A 249 2.51 -10.43 -13.64
CA GLN A 249 2.25 -9.03 -13.97
C GLN A 249 3.26 -8.47 -14.98
N GLU A 250 4.57 -8.71 -14.79
CA GLU A 250 5.60 -8.27 -15.74
C GLU A 250 5.48 -9.00 -17.09
N THR A 251 5.08 -10.26 -17.10
CA THR A 251 4.82 -10.99 -18.35
C THR A 251 3.67 -10.36 -19.13
N ALA A 252 2.57 -10.01 -18.47
CA ALA A 252 1.46 -9.30 -19.09
C ALA A 252 1.88 -7.90 -19.58
N LEU A 253 2.71 -7.18 -18.82
CA LEU A 253 3.24 -5.87 -19.21
C LEU A 253 4.13 -5.95 -20.45
N ARG A 254 5.05 -6.92 -20.51
CA ARG A 254 5.89 -7.17 -21.70
C ARG A 254 5.06 -7.52 -22.92
N ALA A 255 4.00 -8.33 -22.75
CA ALA A 255 3.10 -8.66 -23.85
C ALA A 255 2.31 -7.43 -24.36
N ALA A 256 1.90 -6.53 -23.46
CA ALA A 256 1.13 -5.35 -23.82
C ALA A 256 1.98 -4.17 -24.35
N LYS A 257 3.20 -3.98 -23.84
CA LYS A 257 4.03 -2.78 -24.10
C LYS A 257 5.39 -3.08 -24.73
N GLY A 258 5.74 -4.35 -24.97
CA GLY A 258 7.01 -4.78 -25.54
C GLY A 258 8.23 -4.56 -24.63
N THR A 259 8.05 -4.05 -23.42
CA THR A 259 9.10 -3.71 -22.46
C THR A 259 8.70 -4.13 -21.04
N GLY A 260 9.66 -4.43 -20.19
CA GLY A 260 9.44 -4.87 -18.81
C GLY A 260 10.67 -5.60 -18.24
N MET A 261 10.63 -5.95 -16.96
CA MET A 261 11.74 -6.62 -16.28
C MET A 261 11.91 -8.07 -16.78
N THR A 262 13.14 -8.60 -16.77
CA THR A 262 13.37 -10.06 -16.90
C THR A 262 12.92 -10.79 -15.63
N ASN A 263 12.87 -12.13 -15.66
CA ASN A 263 12.50 -12.91 -14.47
C ASN A 263 13.50 -12.71 -13.32
N GLU A 264 14.79 -12.59 -13.62
CA GLU A 264 15.85 -12.34 -12.65
C GLU A 264 15.70 -10.94 -12.04
N GLN A 265 15.39 -9.94 -12.87
CA GLN A 265 15.11 -8.58 -12.41
C GLN A 265 13.85 -8.53 -11.55
N VAL A 266 12.82 -9.31 -11.86
CA VAL A 266 11.63 -9.45 -10.99
C VAL A 266 12.00 -10.00 -9.63
N VAL A 267 12.81 -11.06 -9.56
CA VAL A 267 13.26 -11.63 -8.29
C VAL A 267 14.03 -10.59 -7.49
N HIS A 268 14.99 -9.90 -8.11
CA HIS A 268 15.75 -8.85 -7.44
C HIS A 268 14.87 -7.70 -6.95
N PHE A 269 13.90 -7.28 -7.77
CA PHE A 269 12.91 -6.27 -7.41
C PHE A 269 12.13 -6.70 -6.17
N VAL A 270 11.53 -7.89 -6.19
CA VAL A 270 10.73 -8.41 -5.06
C VAL A 270 11.59 -8.57 -3.81
N ASN A 271 12.84 -9.00 -3.93
CA ASN A 271 13.77 -9.10 -2.80
C ASN A 271 13.96 -7.77 -2.07
N GLY A 272 13.89 -6.65 -2.79
CA GLY A 272 13.95 -5.31 -2.19
C GLY A 272 12.77 -5.00 -1.26
N TYR A 273 11.59 -5.59 -1.49
CA TYR A 273 10.38 -5.38 -0.68
C TYR A 273 10.19 -6.47 0.38
N TYR A 274 10.62 -7.69 0.09
CA TYR A 274 10.28 -8.88 0.88
C TYR A 274 10.63 -8.81 2.39
N PRO A 275 11.76 -8.20 2.81
CA PRO A 275 12.05 -8.01 4.24
C PRO A 275 10.95 -7.28 5.00
N ALA A 276 10.22 -6.37 4.36
CA ALA A 276 9.12 -5.66 5.00
C ALA A 276 7.88 -6.54 5.23
N TYR A 277 7.62 -7.52 4.34
CA TYR A 277 6.58 -8.52 4.60
C TYR A 277 6.96 -9.40 5.79
N GLU A 278 8.22 -9.83 5.87
CA GLU A 278 8.73 -10.63 7.00
C GLU A 278 8.65 -9.87 8.33
N LEU A 279 8.86 -8.55 8.33
CA LEU A 279 8.84 -7.72 9.52
C LEU A 279 7.43 -7.29 9.96
N TYR A 280 6.61 -6.81 9.03
CA TYR A 280 5.44 -6.00 9.38
C TYR A 280 4.09 -6.70 9.14
N SER A 281 4.04 -7.73 8.28
CA SER A 281 2.77 -8.40 7.94
C SER A 281 2.10 -9.06 9.15
N ASN A 282 2.86 -9.59 10.10
CA ASN A 282 2.28 -10.22 11.30
C ASN A 282 1.52 -9.23 12.17
N LYS A 283 2.05 -8.02 12.36
CA LYS A 283 1.35 -6.96 13.11
C LYS A 283 0.11 -6.49 12.36
N LEU A 284 0.21 -6.32 11.04
CA LEU A 284 -0.95 -6.00 10.20
C LEU A 284 -2.05 -7.08 10.28
N ARG A 285 -1.67 -8.37 10.31
CA ARG A 285 -2.60 -9.51 10.46
C ARG A 285 -3.36 -9.51 11.78
N GLN A 286 -2.79 -8.96 12.84
CA GLN A 286 -3.41 -8.89 14.17
C GLN A 286 -4.40 -7.72 14.30
N GLY A 287 -4.36 -6.76 13.39
CA GLY A 287 -5.15 -5.53 13.44
C GLY A 287 -4.30 -4.33 13.87
N VAL A 288 -4.43 -3.21 13.16
CA VAL A 288 -3.60 -2.01 13.39
C VAL A 288 -4.30 -0.91 14.18
N TYR A 289 -5.56 -1.14 14.55
CA TYR A 289 -6.37 -0.27 15.39
C TYR A 289 -6.69 -0.96 16.72
N SER A 290 -6.81 -0.16 17.78
CA SER A 290 -7.27 -0.65 19.09
C SER A 290 -8.77 -0.98 19.09
N GLU A 291 -9.55 -0.27 18.30
CA GLU A 291 -10.99 -0.47 18.12
C GLU A 291 -11.26 -1.58 17.12
N LYS A 292 -12.08 -2.56 17.54
CA LYS A 292 -12.46 -3.70 16.71
C LYS A 292 -13.45 -3.31 15.61
N GLY A 293 -13.42 -4.05 14.51
CA GLY A 293 -14.31 -3.89 13.37
C GLY A 293 -13.90 -2.77 12.41
N ARG A 294 -12.75 -2.13 12.65
CA ARG A 294 -12.16 -1.12 11.74
C ARG A 294 -11.22 -1.73 10.72
N GLN A 295 -10.95 -3.03 10.78
CA GLN A 295 -10.15 -3.70 9.78
C GLN A 295 -10.82 -4.98 9.29
N ILE A 296 -10.74 -5.21 7.97
CA ILE A 296 -11.11 -6.49 7.36
C ILE A 296 -9.87 -7.09 6.70
N ARG A 297 -9.59 -8.36 6.99
CA ARG A 297 -8.52 -9.13 6.35
C ARG A 297 -9.13 -10.19 5.46
N LEU A 298 -8.79 -10.18 4.17
CA LEU A 298 -9.14 -11.21 3.20
C LEU A 298 -7.89 -12.03 2.93
N MET A 299 -7.85 -13.26 3.43
CA MET A 299 -6.78 -14.19 3.09
C MET A 299 -7.07 -14.82 1.74
N VAL A 300 -6.14 -14.73 0.80
CA VAL A 300 -6.29 -15.27 -0.56
C VAL A 300 -5.32 -16.42 -0.83
N ASP A 301 -5.77 -17.38 -1.63
CA ASP A 301 -4.92 -18.47 -2.14
C ASP A 301 -4.02 -18.02 -3.30
N PHE A 302 -3.23 -18.95 -3.83
CA PHE A 302 -2.34 -18.72 -4.97
C PHE A 302 -3.04 -18.20 -6.24
N ASP A 303 -4.31 -18.56 -6.45
CA ASP A 303 -5.13 -18.09 -7.58
C ASP A 303 -5.79 -16.73 -7.29
N ARG A 304 -5.45 -16.12 -6.15
CA ARG A 304 -5.97 -14.84 -5.64
C ARG A 304 -7.44 -14.91 -5.26
N ARG A 305 -7.99 -16.09 -4.98
CA ARG A 305 -9.37 -16.25 -4.49
C ARG A 305 -9.43 -16.11 -2.99
N VAL A 306 -10.50 -15.49 -2.49
CA VAL A 306 -10.73 -15.34 -1.05
C VAL A 306 -10.98 -16.71 -0.43
N LYS A 307 -10.14 -17.08 0.54
CA LYS A 307 -10.22 -18.32 1.32
C LYS A 307 -10.91 -18.10 2.65
N GLU A 308 -10.53 -17.04 3.34
CA GLU A 308 -11.02 -16.71 4.67
C GLU A 308 -11.12 -15.19 4.86
N VAL A 309 -12.09 -14.78 5.67
CA VAL A 309 -12.38 -13.37 5.97
C VAL A 309 -12.36 -13.17 7.48
N PHE A 310 -11.55 -12.21 7.94
CA PHE A 310 -11.43 -11.86 9.35
C PHE A 310 -11.86 -10.41 9.54
N LYS A 311 -12.81 -10.18 10.46
CA LYS A 311 -13.16 -8.83 10.94
C LYS A 311 -12.38 -8.58 12.22
N LEU A 312 -11.43 -7.64 12.16
CA LEU A 312 -10.49 -7.29 13.22
C LEU A 312 -10.94 -5.98 13.86
#